data_AF-A0A4U9UMK8-F1
#
_entry.id   AF-A0A4U9UMK8-F1
#
_cell.length_a   1.000
_cell.length_b   1.000
_cell.length_c   1.000
_cell.angle_alpha   90.00
_cell.angle_beta   90.00
_cell.angle_gamma   90.00
#
_symmetry.space_group_name_H-M   'P 1'
#
loop_
_entity.id
_entity.type
_entity.pdbx_description
1 polymer ?
#
loop_
_entity_poly.entity_id
_entity_poly.type
_entity_poly.pdbx_seq_one_letter_code
_entity_poly.pdbx_strand_id
1 'polypeptide(L)'
;MKTLELRQQGQTDKVTEPSEVQRYNGMMMNTIVEGLDKQDSLSSSQSANRIGVLDVQSGADDTGLPTLIVRAPYTVVWDRLPPALEKLGMKVGDRSRPQGSVAVTYKSLSSSDWDALGAKDPELKEGDYKLQVGDLNNRTSLQFIDSKGKPLTQSQNDALVAVLQTAFSKTSVK
;
A
#
# COMPACT_ATOMS: atom_id res chain seq x y z
N MET A 1 -41.21 9.77 21.09
CA MET A 1 -39.92 9.21 20.61
C MET A 1 -39.83 7.78 21.12
N LYS A 2 -39.55 6.80 20.26
CA LYS A 2 -39.52 5.37 20.64
C LYS A 2 -38.07 5.01 20.99
N THR A 3 -37.77 4.77 22.25
CA THR A 3 -36.44 4.35 22.69
C THR A 3 -36.24 2.87 22.32
N LEU A 4 -35.10 2.55 21.72
CA LEU A 4 -34.71 1.18 21.43
C LEU A 4 -34.37 0.49 22.77
N GLU A 5 -35.08 -0.57 23.12
CA GLU A 5 -34.87 -1.33 24.37
C GLU A 5 -34.02 -2.58 24.11
N LEU A 6 -33.02 -2.82 24.95
CA LEU A 6 -32.17 -4.00 24.90
C LEU A 6 -32.89 -5.19 25.54
N ARG A 7 -32.99 -6.29 24.78
CA ARG A 7 -33.63 -7.55 25.19
C ARG A 7 -32.69 -8.70 24.87
N GLN A 8 -32.50 -9.62 25.81
CA GLN A 8 -31.69 -10.82 25.59
C GLN A 8 -32.48 -11.84 24.77
N GLN A 9 -31.85 -12.54 23.83
CA GLN A 9 -32.52 -13.49 22.93
C GLN A 9 -33.23 -14.58 23.76
N GLY A 10 -34.57 -14.64 23.67
CA GLY A 10 -35.39 -15.61 24.40
C GLY A 10 -35.92 -15.17 25.77
N GLN A 11 -35.61 -13.95 26.24
CA GLN A 11 -36.17 -13.38 27.47
C GLN A 11 -36.98 -12.11 27.19
N THR A 12 -38.19 -12.04 27.76
CA THR A 12 -39.09 -10.88 27.69
C THR A 12 -38.72 -9.77 28.67
N ASP A 13 -37.82 -10.05 29.62
CA ASP A 13 -37.43 -9.12 30.66
C ASP A 13 -36.39 -8.12 30.16
N LYS A 14 -36.52 -6.88 30.62
CA LYS A 14 -35.68 -5.76 30.20
C LYS A 14 -34.27 -5.95 30.76
N VAL A 15 -33.26 -5.77 29.91
CA VAL A 15 -31.88 -5.63 30.38
C VAL A 15 -31.72 -4.20 30.92
N THR A 16 -31.90 -4.02 32.22
CA THR A 16 -31.79 -2.70 32.89
C THR A 16 -30.46 -2.48 33.60
N GLU A 17 -29.63 -3.52 33.72
CA GLU A 17 -28.31 -3.44 34.35
C GLU A 17 -27.40 -2.52 33.54
N PRO A 18 -26.92 -1.39 34.10
CA PRO A 18 -26.10 -0.42 33.36
C PRO A 18 -24.84 -1.02 32.73
N SER A 19 -24.22 -2.02 33.38
CA SER A 19 -23.02 -2.70 32.89
C SER A 19 -23.29 -3.58 31.66
N GLU A 20 -24.41 -4.31 31.62
CA GLU A 20 -24.81 -5.13 30.48
C GLU A 20 -25.18 -4.26 29.27
N VAL A 21 -25.85 -3.12 29.51
CA VAL A 21 -26.14 -2.12 28.47
C VAL A 21 -24.85 -1.54 27.90
N GLN A 22 -23.89 -1.17 28.75
CA GLN A 22 -22.59 -0.66 28.32
C GLN A 22 -21.79 -1.72 27.53
N ARG A 23 -21.76 -2.97 28.00
CA ARG A 23 -21.10 -4.07 27.31
C ARG A 23 -21.71 -4.31 25.93
N TYR A 24 -23.04 -4.34 25.84
CA TYR A 24 -23.74 -4.50 24.57
C TYR A 24 -23.44 -3.35 23.61
N ASN A 25 -23.49 -2.10 24.08
CA ASN A 25 -23.15 -0.95 23.24
C ASN A 25 -21.70 -1.02 22.74
N GLY A 26 -20.75 -1.46 23.57
CA GLY A 26 -19.37 -1.71 23.17
C GLY A 26 -19.25 -2.80 22.10
N MET A 27 -19.94 -3.93 22.26
CA MET A 27 -19.96 -5.00 21.26
C MET A 27 -20.57 -4.54 19.93
N MET A 28 -21.66 -3.78 19.98
CA MET A 28 -22.30 -3.21 18.79
C MET A 28 -21.41 -2.20 18.09
N MET A 29 -20.74 -1.31 18.83
CA MET A 29 -19.78 -0.37 18.26
C MET A 29 -18.62 -1.09 17.59
N ASN A 30 -18.03 -2.09 18.23
CA ASN A 30 -16.95 -2.88 17.64
C ASN A 30 -17.42 -3.59 16.36
N THR A 31 -18.64 -4.17 16.36
CA THR A 31 -19.21 -4.81 15.17
C THR A 31 -19.42 -3.82 14.02
N ILE A 32 -19.87 -2.59 14.32
CA ILE A 32 -20.03 -1.54 13.31
C ILE A 32 -18.67 -1.11 12.76
N VAL A 33 -17.67 -0.92 13.62
CA VAL A 33 -16.30 -0.56 13.22
C VAL A 33 -15.70 -1.65 12.34
N GLU A 34 -15.77 -2.92 12.74
CA GLU A 34 -15.32 -4.05 11.94
C GLU A 34 -16.04 -4.13 10.58
N GLY A 35 -17.35 -3.84 10.56
CA GLY A 35 -18.15 -3.79 9.33
C GLY A 35 -17.72 -2.67 8.38
N LEU A 36 -17.45 -1.48 8.92
CA LEU A 36 -16.96 -0.32 8.16
C LEU A 36 -15.55 -0.58 7.59
N ASP A 37 -14.62 -1.08 8.41
CA ASP A 37 -13.26 -1.46 7.97
C ASP A 37 -13.30 -2.51 6.85
N LYS A 38 -14.21 -3.48 6.96
CA LYS A 38 -14.44 -4.49 5.92
C LYS A 38 -14.99 -3.86 4.65
N GLN A 39 -15.91 -2.90 4.75
CA GLN A 39 -16.45 -2.21 3.57
C GLN A 39 -15.40 -1.34 2.88
N ASP A 40 -14.56 -0.64 3.63
CA ASP A 40 -13.48 0.19 3.09
C ASP A 40 -12.37 -0.63 2.44
N SER A 41 -12.03 -1.80 3.01
CA SER A 41 -11.11 -2.73 2.36
C SER A 41 -11.70 -3.38 1.10
N LEU A 42 -12.99 -3.70 1.08
CA LEU A 42 -13.69 -4.22 -0.10
C LEU A 42 -13.82 -3.15 -1.21
N SER A 43 -14.11 -1.91 -0.85
CA SER A 43 -14.18 -0.81 -1.82
C SER A 43 -12.81 -0.46 -2.38
N SER A 44 -11.76 -0.50 -1.55
CA SER A 44 -10.35 -0.33 -1.96
C SER A 44 -9.88 -1.46 -2.89
N SER A 45 -10.22 -2.71 -2.61
CA SER A 45 -9.86 -3.84 -3.46
C SER A 45 -10.65 -3.88 -4.78
N GLN A 46 -11.94 -3.52 -4.77
CA GLN A 46 -12.72 -3.37 -6.00
C GLN A 46 -12.25 -2.19 -6.86
N SER A 47 -11.88 -1.07 -6.24
CA SER A 47 -11.28 0.05 -6.95
C SER A 47 -9.89 -0.29 -7.46
N ALA A 48 -9.07 -1.06 -6.73
CA ALA A 48 -7.84 -1.63 -7.26
C ALA A 48 -8.11 -2.40 -8.56
N ASN A 49 -9.12 -3.28 -8.62
CA ASN A 49 -9.47 -4.01 -9.85
C ASN A 49 -9.94 -3.11 -11.01
N ARG A 50 -10.44 -1.90 -10.73
CA ARG A 50 -10.81 -0.90 -11.77
C ARG A 50 -9.65 0.00 -12.15
N ILE A 51 -8.68 0.17 -11.26
CA ILE A 51 -7.45 0.91 -11.53
C ILE A 51 -6.56 0.00 -12.39
N GLY A 52 -6.54 0.31 -13.69
CA GLY A 52 -5.71 -0.37 -14.68
C GLY A 52 -4.22 -0.12 -14.46
N VAL A 53 -3.52 0.34 -15.49
CA VAL A 53 -2.09 0.65 -15.40
C VAL A 53 -1.87 1.77 -14.38
N LEU A 54 -1.01 1.52 -13.39
CA LEU A 54 -0.58 2.53 -12.44
C LEU A 54 0.44 3.45 -13.12
N ASP A 55 0.03 4.69 -13.36
CA ASP A 55 0.92 5.74 -13.87
C ASP A 55 1.93 6.12 -12.79
N VAL A 56 3.21 6.15 -13.15
CA VAL A 56 4.32 6.50 -12.26
C VAL A 56 4.98 7.75 -12.80
N GLN A 57 5.28 8.70 -11.92
CA GLN A 57 5.91 9.97 -12.29
C GLN A 57 7.06 10.25 -11.35
N SER A 58 8.11 10.88 -11.86
CA SER A 58 9.16 11.43 -11.01
C SER A 58 8.67 12.73 -10.36
N GLY A 59 9.01 12.94 -9.10
CA GLY A 59 8.69 14.14 -8.34
C GLY A 59 9.75 14.42 -7.29
N ALA A 60 9.47 15.40 -6.45
CA ALA A 60 10.27 15.73 -5.28
C ALA A 60 9.38 15.78 -4.03
N ASP A 61 9.93 15.41 -2.88
CA ASP A 61 9.26 15.61 -1.59
C ASP A 61 9.32 17.09 -1.14
N ASP A 62 8.78 17.37 0.05
CA ASP A 62 8.76 18.71 0.65
C ASP A 62 10.15 19.29 0.93
N THR A 63 11.18 18.44 0.99
CA THR A 63 12.59 18.82 1.16
C THR A 63 13.36 18.90 -0.17
N GLY A 64 12.71 18.59 -1.29
CA GLY A 64 13.33 18.58 -2.62
C GLY A 64 14.07 17.29 -2.96
N LEU A 65 13.93 16.23 -2.16
CA LEU A 65 14.57 14.94 -2.44
C LEU A 65 13.75 14.16 -3.46
N PRO A 66 14.40 13.39 -4.36
CA PRO A 66 13.70 12.62 -5.39
C PRO A 66 12.72 11.62 -4.80
N THR A 67 11.52 11.55 -5.39
CA THR A 67 10.48 10.58 -5.04
C THR A 67 9.71 10.16 -6.29
N LEU A 68 9.10 8.99 -6.25
CA LEU A 68 8.21 8.50 -7.30
C LEU A 68 6.77 8.67 -6.86
N ILE A 69 5.93 9.24 -7.71
CA ILE A 69 4.51 9.45 -7.44
C ILE A 69 3.71 8.47 -8.28
N VAL A 70 3.00 7.57 -7.61
CA VAL A 70 2.10 6.61 -8.24
C VAL A 70 0.67 7.14 -8.18
N ARG A 71 -0.03 7.13 -9.32
CA ARG A 71 -1.43 7.59 -9.44
C ARG A 71 -2.43 6.54 -8.95
N ALA A 72 -2.36 6.22 -7.67
CA ALA A 72 -3.37 5.44 -6.97
C ALA A 72 -3.31 5.67 -5.44
N PRO A 73 -4.41 5.39 -4.72
CA PRO A 73 -4.43 5.45 -3.26
C PRO A 73 -3.41 4.51 -2.61
N TYR A 74 -2.97 4.86 -1.41
CA TYR A 74 -1.98 4.11 -0.63
C TYR A 74 -2.28 2.62 -0.55
N THR A 75 -3.53 2.24 -0.26
CA THR A 75 -3.93 0.84 -0.09
C THR A 75 -3.71 0.01 -1.36
N VAL A 76 -4.04 0.59 -2.52
CA VAL A 76 -3.90 -0.06 -3.83
C VAL A 76 -2.43 -0.27 -4.18
N VAL A 77 -1.60 0.76 -3.99
CA VAL A 77 -0.17 0.68 -4.27
C VAL A 77 0.49 -0.29 -3.30
N TRP A 78 0.16 -0.22 -2.01
CA TRP A 78 0.69 -1.11 -0.98
C TRP A 78 0.46 -2.59 -1.31
N ASP A 79 -0.73 -2.96 -1.77
CA ASP A 79 -1.04 -4.36 -2.07
C ASP A 79 -0.37 -4.85 -3.37
N ARG A 80 -0.19 -3.96 -4.36
CA ARG A 80 0.45 -4.29 -5.65
C ARG A 80 1.97 -4.20 -5.64
N LEU A 81 2.54 -3.56 -4.64
CA LEU A 81 3.97 -3.26 -4.58
C LEU A 81 4.84 -4.52 -4.53
N PRO A 82 4.58 -5.54 -3.68
CA PRO A 82 5.46 -6.70 -3.62
C PRO A 82 5.65 -7.47 -4.92
N PRO A 83 4.57 -7.91 -5.61
CA PRO A 83 4.76 -8.62 -6.88
C PRO A 83 5.38 -7.72 -7.95
N ALA A 84 5.17 -6.40 -7.91
CA ALA A 84 5.81 -5.48 -8.83
C ALA A 84 7.32 -5.38 -8.59
N LEU A 85 7.75 -5.25 -7.34
CA LEU A 85 9.17 -5.23 -6.95
C LEU A 85 9.87 -6.55 -7.32
N GLU A 86 9.25 -7.70 -7.07
CA GLU A 86 9.84 -8.99 -7.40
C GLU A 86 10.14 -9.14 -8.90
N LYS A 87 9.31 -8.57 -9.78
CA LYS A 87 9.55 -8.54 -11.23
C LYS A 87 10.80 -7.74 -11.62
N LEU A 88 11.28 -6.87 -10.74
CA LEU A 88 12.41 -5.97 -10.96
C LEU A 88 13.69 -6.46 -10.28
N GLY A 89 13.73 -7.70 -9.80
CA GLY A 89 14.88 -8.21 -9.04
C GLY A 89 14.98 -7.64 -7.63
N MET A 90 13.89 -7.05 -7.13
CA MET A 90 13.78 -6.52 -5.77
C MET A 90 13.06 -7.52 -4.88
N LYS A 91 13.81 -8.25 -4.04
CA LYS A 91 13.25 -9.17 -3.06
C LYS A 91 12.68 -8.38 -1.89
N VAL A 92 11.40 -8.60 -1.60
CA VAL A 92 10.71 -7.92 -0.49
C VAL A 92 10.94 -8.68 0.82
N GLY A 93 11.41 -7.95 1.83
CA GLY A 93 11.57 -8.42 3.20
C GLY A 93 10.44 -7.92 4.11
N ASP A 94 10.81 -7.41 5.28
CA ASP A 94 9.86 -6.91 6.26
C ASP A 94 9.03 -5.73 5.74
N ARG A 95 7.75 -5.72 6.12
CA ARG A 95 6.78 -4.70 5.73
C ARG A 95 6.01 -4.20 6.94
N SER A 96 5.96 -2.90 7.13
CA SER A 96 5.15 -2.26 8.17
C SER A 96 4.21 -1.26 7.54
N ARG A 97 2.93 -1.64 7.42
CA ARG A 97 1.88 -0.77 6.89
C ARG A 97 1.68 0.50 7.72
N PRO A 98 1.64 0.45 9.07
CA PRO A 98 1.52 1.66 9.88
C PRO A 98 2.69 2.64 9.72
N GLN A 99 3.90 2.15 9.42
CA GLN A 99 5.08 2.98 9.19
C GLN A 99 5.30 3.33 7.72
N GLY A 100 4.51 2.75 6.81
CA GLY A 100 4.71 2.87 5.37
C GLY A 100 6.09 2.37 4.92
N SER A 101 6.69 1.38 5.58
CA SER A 101 8.06 0.94 5.30
C SER A 101 8.10 -0.47 4.71
N VAL A 102 8.97 -0.65 3.70
CA VAL A 102 9.23 -1.94 3.07
C VAL A 102 10.74 -2.13 2.96
N ALA A 103 11.28 -3.19 3.55
CA ALA A 103 12.65 -3.61 3.33
C ALA A 103 12.77 -4.34 1.99
N VAL A 104 13.78 -3.99 1.21
CA VAL A 104 13.99 -4.51 -0.14
C VAL A 104 15.46 -4.84 -0.33
N THR A 105 15.77 -6.04 -0.82
CA THR A 105 17.12 -6.39 -1.29
C THR A 105 17.10 -6.42 -2.82
N TYR A 106 17.86 -5.52 -3.45
CA TYR A 106 17.96 -5.44 -4.90
C TYR A 106 19.14 -6.26 -5.43
N LYS A 107 18.86 -7.03 -6.48
CA LYS A 107 19.84 -7.68 -7.34
C LYS A 107 19.46 -7.41 -8.78
N SER A 108 20.42 -7.00 -9.62
CA SER A 108 20.08 -6.69 -11.00
C SER A 108 19.67 -7.94 -11.76
N LEU A 109 18.71 -7.76 -12.68
CA LEU A 109 18.31 -8.79 -13.62
C LEU A 109 19.38 -8.96 -14.71
N SER A 110 19.34 -10.08 -15.41
CA SER A 110 20.17 -10.22 -16.62
C SER A 110 19.70 -9.24 -17.70
N SER A 111 20.58 -8.86 -18.64
CA SER A 111 20.19 -8.00 -19.76
C SER A 111 19.01 -8.57 -20.54
N SER A 112 18.96 -9.89 -20.74
CA SER A 112 17.86 -10.57 -21.40
C SER A 112 16.54 -10.50 -20.62
N ASP A 113 16.60 -10.50 -19.30
CA ASP A 113 15.40 -10.36 -18.45
C ASP A 113 14.87 -8.93 -18.48
N TRP A 114 15.76 -7.92 -18.51
CA TRP A 114 15.39 -6.52 -18.73
C TRP A 114 14.71 -6.31 -20.08
N ASP A 115 15.28 -6.88 -21.15
CA ASP A 115 14.69 -6.85 -22.49
C ASP A 115 13.32 -7.52 -22.54
N ALA A 116 13.17 -8.70 -21.90
CA ALA A 116 11.88 -9.39 -21.77
C ALA A 116 10.88 -8.61 -20.91
N LEU A 117 11.36 -7.83 -19.95
CA LEU A 117 10.52 -6.93 -19.17
C LEU A 117 10.03 -5.76 -20.03
N GLY A 118 10.80 -5.34 -21.04
CA GLY A 118 10.54 -4.17 -21.87
C GLY A 118 10.99 -2.87 -21.19
N ALA A 119 11.96 -2.96 -20.28
CA ALA A 119 12.52 -1.82 -19.56
C ALA A 119 14.05 -1.86 -19.56
N LYS A 120 14.69 -0.72 -19.34
CA LYS A 120 16.14 -0.62 -19.20
C LYS A 120 16.56 -0.78 -17.74
N ASP A 121 17.75 -1.33 -17.51
CA ASP A 121 18.35 -1.38 -16.17
C ASP A 121 18.42 0.04 -15.59
N PRO A 122 17.89 0.28 -14.37
CA PRO A 122 17.94 1.59 -13.72
C PRO A 122 19.32 1.96 -13.15
N GLU A 123 20.35 1.14 -13.35
CA GLU A 123 21.73 1.34 -12.88
C GLU A 123 21.79 1.57 -11.35
N LEU A 124 20.92 0.85 -10.63
CA LEU A 124 20.96 0.80 -9.17
C LEU A 124 22.10 -0.09 -8.70
N LYS A 125 22.68 0.26 -7.55
CA LYS A 125 23.67 -0.60 -6.91
C LYS A 125 22.96 -1.78 -6.25
N GLU A 126 23.49 -2.98 -6.43
CA GLU A 126 22.97 -4.14 -5.69
C GLU A 126 23.15 -3.95 -4.18
N GLY A 127 22.16 -4.38 -3.40
CA GLY A 127 22.18 -4.25 -1.95
C GLY A 127 20.82 -3.99 -1.34
N ASP A 128 20.83 -3.63 -0.05
CA ASP A 128 19.62 -3.40 0.72
C ASP A 128 19.16 -1.94 0.65
N TYR A 129 17.85 -1.78 0.53
CA TYR A 129 17.13 -0.54 0.45
C TYR A 129 15.92 -0.55 1.39
N LYS A 130 15.59 0.61 1.93
CA LYS A 130 14.31 0.88 2.56
C LYS A 130 13.45 1.68 1.59
N LEU A 131 12.29 1.14 1.25
CA LEU A 131 11.28 1.85 0.49
C LEU A 131 10.26 2.47 1.45
N GLN A 132 10.20 3.79 1.45
CA GLN A 132 9.21 4.57 2.18
C GLN A 132 8.01 4.84 1.27
N VAL A 133 6.82 4.48 1.74
CA VAL A 133 5.53 4.57 1.04
C VAL A 133 4.65 5.57 1.79
N GLY A 134 4.32 6.68 1.15
CA GLY A 134 3.52 7.77 1.74
C GLY A 134 2.17 7.91 1.09
N ASP A 135 1.14 8.23 1.89
CA ASP A 135 -0.21 8.52 1.40
C ASP A 135 -0.33 9.99 0.98
N LEU A 136 -0.71 10.22 -0.27
CA LEU A 136 -1.02 11.53 -0.84
C LEU A 136 -2.50 11.58 -1.30
N ASN A 137 -3.38 10.92 -0.56
CA ASN A 137 -4.81 10.77 -0.83
C ASN A 137 -5.10 9.96 -2.10
N ASN A 138 -5.17 10.62 -3.27
CA ASN A 138 -5.41 9.93 -4.54
C ASN A 138 -4.11 9.45 -5.24
N ARG A 139 -2.97 9.66 -4.58
CA ARG A 139 -1.63 9.27 -5.03
C ARG A 139 -0.86 8.66 -3.88
N THR A 140 0.23 7.99 -4.22
CA THR A 140 1.16 7.40 -3.26
C THR A 140 2.58 7.83 -3.61
N SER A 141 3.35 8.29 -2.65
CA SER A 141 4.79 8.53 -2.82
C SER A 141 5.58 7.27 -2.52
N LEU A 142 6.64 7.04 -3.29
CA LEU A 142 7.58 5.93 -3.16
C LEU A 142 9.00 6.52 -3.15
N GLN A 143 9.67 6.46 -2.01
CA GLN A 143 11.05 6.96 -1.86
C GLN A 143 11.98 5.81 -1.48
N PHE A 144 12.95 5.54 -2.33
CA PHE A 144 13.99 4.53 -2.09
C PHE A 144 15.15 5.17 -1.34
N ILE A 145 15.54 4.54 -0.23
CA ILE A 145 16.59 4.98 0.66
C ILE A 145 17.61 3.84 0.78
N ASP A 146 18.88 4.11 0.48
CA ASP A 146 19.95 3.13 0.58
C ASP A 146 20.26 2.73 2.03
N SER A 147 21.10 1.70 2.21
CA SER A 147 21.54 1.24 3.53
C SER A 147 22.29 2.29 4.37
N LYS A 148 22.72 3.40 3.77
CA LYS A 148 23.37 4.55 4.43
C LYS A 148 22.36 5.65 4.80
N GLY A 149 21.07 5.44 4.56
CA GLY A 149 20.02 6.42 4.83
C GLY A 149 19.92 7.52 3.77
N LYS A 150 20.53 7.34 2.59
CA LYS A 150 20.50 8.33 1.52
C LYS A 150 19.42 7.98 0.49
N PRO A 151 18.55 8.93 0.10
CA PRO A 151 17.68 8.75 -1.05
C PRO A 151 18.48 8.51 -2.33
N LEU A 152 17.84 7.87 -3.32
CA LEU A 152 18.38 7.76 -4.66
C LEU A 152 18.64 9.14 -5.29
N THR A 153 19.54 9.19 -6.27
CA THR A 153 19.73 10.40 -7.08
C THR A 153 18.52 10.63 -7.99
N GLN A 154 18.37 11.87 -8.49
CA GLN A 154 17.31 12.18 -9.45
C GLN A 154 17.36 11.28 -10.70
N SER A 155 18.56 11.04 -11.24
CA SER A 155 18.74 10.18 -12.43
C SER A 155 18.29 8.74 -12.18
N GLN A 156 18.60 8.19 -11.02
CA GLN A 156 18.17 6.84 -10.62
C GLN A 156 16.65 6.79 -10.40
N ASN A 157 16.09 7.83 -9.78
CA ASN A 157 14.64 7.95 -9.59
C ASN A 157 13.90 8.03 -10.94
N ASP A 158 14.41 8.84 -11.87
CA ASP A 158 13.84 8.98 -13.22
C ASP A 158 13.92 7.66 -14.00
N ALA A 159 15.02 6.91 -13.88
CA ALA A 159 15.17 5.61 -14.50
C ALA A 159 14.15 4.59 -13.96
N LEU A 160 13.81 4.68 -12.68
CA LEU A 160 12.82 3.81 -12.04
C LEU A 160 11.38 4.07 -12.48
N VAL A 161 11.07 5.24 -13.07
CA VAL A 161 9.70 5.57 -13.52
C VAL A 161 9.19 4.54 -14.52
N ALA A 162 9.91 4.34 -15.63
CA ALA A 162 9.51 3.41 -16.68
C ALA A 162 9.50 1.96 -16.20
N VAL A 163 10.47 1.62 -15.35
CA VAL A 163 10.66 0.28 -14.79
C VAL A 163 9.48 -0.10 -13.87
N LEU A 164 9.11 0.77 -12.93
CA LEU A 164 7.98 0.52 -12.02
C LEU A 164 6.64 0.55 -12.73
N GLN A 165 6.45 1.48 -13.69
CA GLN A 165 5.23 1.51 -14.49
C GLN A 165 5.04 0.20 -15.26
N THR A 166 6.13 -0.32 -15.84
CA THR A 166 6.12 -1.63 -16.52
C THR A 166 5.80 -2.75 -15.53
N ALA A 167 6.43 -2.77 -14.35
CA ALA A 167 6.18 -3.77 -13.33
C ALA A 167 4.71 -3.79 -12.88
N PHE A 168 4.13 -2.62 -12.58
CA PHE A 168 2.72 -2.51 -12.21
C PHE A 168 1.76 -2.92 -13.33
N SER A 169 2.10 -2.66 -14.60
CA SER A 169 1.29 -3.11 -15.74
C SER A 169 1.23 -4.65 -15.81
N LYS A 170 2.35 -5.33 -15.51
CA LYS A 170 2.47 -6.80 -15.57
C LYS A 170 1.91 -7.53 -14.34
N THR A 171 1.58 -6.81 -13.28
CA THR A 171 0.96 -7.35 -12.06
C THR A 171 -0.49 -6.92 -11.88
N SER A 172 -1.03 -6.14 -12.81
CA SER A 172 -2.46 -5.84 -12.84
C SER A 172 -3.26 -7.14 -12.98
N VAL A 173 -4.23 -7.32 -12.08
CA VAL A 173 -5.14 -8.47 -12.12
C VAL A 173 -6.00 -8.30 -13.39
N LYS A 174 -6.00 -9.31 -14.26
CA LYS A 174 -6.92 -9.39 -15.41
C LYS A 174 -8.37 -9.52 -14.96
#